data_AF-A0A661VC20-F1
#
_entry.id   AF-A0A661VC20-F1
#
_cell.length_a   1.000
_cell.length_b   1.000
_cell.length_c   1.000
_cell.angle_alpha   90.00
_cell.angle_beta   90.00
_cell.angle_gamma   90.00
#
_symmetry.space_group_name_H-M   'P 1'
#
loop_
_entity.id
_entity.type
_entity.pdbx_description
1 polymer ?
#
loop_
_entity_poly.entity_id
_entity_poly.type
_entity_poly.pdbx_seq_one_letter_code
_entity_poly.pdbx_strand_id
1 'polypeptide(L)' 'LVRSAGRVVGYDELLREVWGYDYTAGSQETIKSCVKRLRWKIEPDPAQPRYLVTVRGVGYRWAIPSTSARFQLETK' A
#
# COMPACT_ATOMS: atom_id res chain seq x y z
N LEU A 1 -0.87 -0.41 7.72
CA LEU A 1 -0.74 -1.03 6.38
C LEU A 1 -0.19 -2.45 6.44
N VAL A 2 1.09 -2.67 6.79
CA VAL A 2 1.65 -4.03 6.91
C VAL A 2 0.93 -4.87 7.98
N ARG A 3 0.62 -4.26 9.14
CA ARG A 3 -0.21 -4.88 10.20
C ARG A 3 -1.62 -5.27 9.74
N SER A 4 -2.10 -4.67 8.65
CA SER A 4 -3.42 -4.88 8.07
C SER A 4 -3.30 -5.50 6.67
N ALA A 5 -2.28 -6.34 6.44
CA ALA A 5 -2.01 -6.95 5.14
C ALA A 5 -3.25 -7.64 4.56
N GLY A 6 -3.50 -7.44 3.27
CA GLY A 6 -4.69 -7.95 2.58
C GLY A 6 -5.96 -7.11 2.78
N ARG A 7 -6.07 -6.30 3.84
CA ARG A 7 -7.22 -5.41 4.08
C ARG A 7 -6.99 -4.03 3.47
N VAL A 8 -8.08 -3.42 2.98
CA VAL A 8 -8.08 -2.01 2.56
C VAL A 8 -8.11 -1.12 3.79
N VAL A 9 -7.14 -0.23 3.90
CA VAL A 9 -7.05 0.80 4.94
C VAL A 9 -7.44 2.13 4.32
N GLY A 10 -8.49 2.75 4.85
CA GLY A 10 -9.05 3.99 4.33
C GLY A 10 -8.19 5.22 4.64
N TYR A 11 -8.40 6.33 3.92
CA TYR A 11 -7.69 7.58 4.19
C TYR A 11 -7.89 8.10 5.62
N ASP A 12 -9.12 8.05 6.13
CA ASP A 12 -9.44 8.54 7.46
C ASP A 12 -8.77 7.69 8.55
N GLU A 13 -8.75 6.37 8.36
CA GLU A 13 -8.04 5.43 9.24
C GLU A 13 -6.53 5.67 9.21
N LEU A 14 -5.95 5.91 8.02
CA LEU A 14 -4.54 6.25 7.89
C LEU A 14 -4.18 7.60 8.53
N LEU A 15 -5.04 8.61 8.38
CA LEU A 15 -4.84 9.91 9.02
C LEU A 15 -4.84 9.75 10.54
N ARG A 16 -5.84 9.05 11.06
CA ARG A 16 -5.98 8.80 12.49
C ARG A 16 -4.82 7.99 13.07
N GLU A 17 -4.37 6.94 12.39
CA GLU A 17 -3.28 6.09 12.89
C GLU A 17 -1.91 6.80 12.87
N VAL A 18 -1.69 7.76 11.95
CA VAL A 18 -0.39 8.42 11.81
C VAL A 18 -0.33 9.75 12.55
N TRP A 19 -1.41 10.53 12.54
CA TRP A 19 -1.48 11.87 13.15
C TRP A 19 -2.44 11.97 14.34
N GLY A 20 -3.23 10.94 14.63
CA GLY A 20 -4.25 10.98 15.69
C GLY A 20 -5.51 11.73 15.27
N TYR A 21 -6.31 12.17 16.26
CA TYR A 21 -7.54 12.95 16.03
C TYR A 21 -7.27 14.43 15.72
N ASP A 22 -6.01 14.86 15.83
CA ASP A 22 -5.60 16.24 15.50
C ASP A 22 -5.26 16.32 14.01
N TYR A 23 -6.30 16.41 13.19
CA TYR A 23 -6.21 16.48 11.71
C TYR A 23 -5.54 17.76 11.19
N THR A 24 -5.14 18.67 12.08
CA THR A 24 -4.44 19.92 11.73
C THR A 24 -3.06 19.66 11.10
N ALA A 25 -2.44 18.52 11.37
CA ALA A 25 -1.10 18.17 10.89
C ALA A 25 -1.07 17.29 9.62
N GLY A 26 -2.21 16.77 9.15
CA GLY A 26 -2.24 15.77 8.09
C GLY A 26 -3.46 15.85 7.17
N SER A 27 -3.22 15.80 5.86
CA SER A 27 -4.27 15.73 4.83
C SER A 27 -4.14 14.48 3.97
N GLN A 28 -5.16 14.19 3.16
CA GLN A 28 -5.08 13.11 2.16
C GLN A 28 -3.89 13.30 1.20
N GLU A 29 -3.48 14.54 0.92
CA GLU A 29 -2.31 14.85 0.08
C GLU A 29 -1.00 14.49 0.76
N THR A 30 -0.90 14.71 2.08
CA THR A 30 0.26 14.29 2.88
C THR A 30 0.42 12.77 2.83
N ILE A 31 -0.67 12.02 2.97
CA ILE A 31 -0.65 10.56 2.82
C ILE A 31 -0.20 10.15 1.42
N LYS A 32 -0.79 10.74 0.37
CA LYS A 32 -0.43 10.43 -1.02
C LYS A 32 1.06 10.66 -1.28
N SER A 33 1.61 11.74 -0.73
CA SER A 33 3.04 12.08 -0.83
C SER A 33 3.93 11.07 -0.09
N CYS A 34 3.55 10.68 1.13
CA CYS A 34 4.24 9.63 1.87
C CYS A 34 4.18 8.28 1.14
N VAL A 35 3.02 7.88 0.62
CA VAL A 35 2.87 6.65 -0.16
C VAL A 35 3.73 6.69 -1.43
N LYS A 36 3.78 7.83 -2.13
CA LYS A 36 4.69 7.99 -3.28
C LYS A 36 6.13 7.72 -2.87
N ARG A 37 6.62 8.38 -1.81
CA ARG A 37 7.99 8.18 -1.31
C ARG A 37 8.26 6.74 -0.85
N LEU A 38 7.27 6.09 -0.23
CA LEU A 38 7.38 4.69 0.19
C LEU A 38 7.52 3.78 -1.03
N ARG A 39 6.71 3.97 -2.07
CA ARG A 39 6.80 3.16 -3.30
C ARG A 39 8.16 3.24 -3.96
N TRP A 40 8.76 4.44 -4.01
CA TRP A 40 10.13 4.61 -4.49
C TRP A 40 11.19 3.80 -3.73
N LYS A 41 10.91 3.43 -2.48
CA LYS A 41 11.83 2.66 -1.64
C LYS A 41 11.58 1.16 -1.65
N ILE A 42 10.32 0.73 -1.83
CA ILE A 42 9.92 -0.67 -1.61
C ILE A 42 9.48 -1.39 -2.88
N GLU A 43 9.05 -0.64 -3.90
CA GLU A 43 8.58 -1.23 -5.16
C GLU A 43 9.76 -1.37 -6.13
N PRO A 44 9.79 -2.45 -6.92
CA PRO A 44 10.73 -2.55 -8.04
C PRO A 44 10.44 -1.49 -9.11
N ASP A 45 9.16 -1.20 -9.36
CA ASP A 45 8.69 -0.10 -10.19
C ASP A 45 7.60 0.69 -9.44
N PRO A 46 7.87 1.94 -9.02
CA PRO A 46 6.88 2.76 -8.31
C PRO A 46 5.67 3.14 -9.17
N ALA A 47 5.76 3.08 -10.50
CA ALA A 47 4.63 3.30 -11.41
C ALA A 47 3.71 2.08 -11.50
N GLN A 48 4.24 0.88 -11.26
CA GLN A 48 3.50 -0.39 -11.22
C GLN A 48 3.59 -1.05 -9.83
N PRO A 49 2.91 -0.48 -8.81
CA PRO A 49 3.06 -0.93 -7.43
C PRO A 49 2.50 -2.34 -7.22
N ARG A 50 3.35 -3.26 -6.76
CA ARG A 50 3.02 -4.65 -6.43
C ARG A 50 2.65 -4.83 -4.96
N TYR A 51 3.27 -4.07 -4.06
CA TYR A 51 3.09 -4.23 -2.61
C TYR A 51 2.07 -3.27 -2.04
N LEU A 52 2.16 -1.98 -2.39
CA LEU A 52 1.29 -0.95 -1.84
C LEU A 52 0.31 -0.46 -2.91
N VAL A 53 -0.86 -1.10 -2.99
CA VAL A 53 -1.86 -0.88 -4.04
C VAL A 53 -2.83 0.23 -3.66
N THR A 54 -3.12 1.13 -4.60
CA THR A 54 -4.17 2.17 -4.42
C THR A 54 -5.54 1.56 -4.67
N VAL A 55 -6.45 1.73 -3.71
CA VAL A 55 -7.88 1.49 -3.91
C VAL A 55 -8.55 2.84 -4.11
N ARG A 56 -8.85 3.18 -5.37
CA ARG A 56 -9.35 4.51 -5.76
C ARG A 56 -10.60 4.87 -4.95
N GLY A 57 -10.66 6.11 -4.47
CA GLY A 57 -11.76 6.61 -3.64
C GLY A 57 -11.76 6.11 -2.18
N VAL A 58 -10.97 5.09 -1.84
CA VAL A 58 -11.02 4.46 -0.49
C VAL A 58 -9.73 4.67 0.28
N GLY A 59 -8.58 4.30 -0.29
CA GLY A 59 -7.31 4.32 0.42
C GLY A 59 -6.29 3.37 -0.18
N TYR A 60 -5.61 2.59 0.66
CA TYR A 60 -4.50 1.73 0.26
C TYR A 60 -4.59 0.34 0.85
N ARG A 61 -4.02 -0.63 0.14
CA ARG A 61 -3.92 -2.02 0.59
C ARG A 61 -2.47 -2.49 0.48
N TRP A 62 -1.99 -3.14 1.53
CA TRP A 62 -0.76 -3.91 1.45
C TRP A 62 -1.07 -5.28 0.83
N ALA A 63 -0.67 -5.48 -0.42
CA ALA A 63 -0.77 -6.74 -1.12
C ALA A 63 0.38 -7.64 -0.70
N ILE A 64 0.04 -8.88 -0.35
CA ILE A 64 1.01 -9.96 -0.19
C ILE A 64 1.15 -10.54 -1.60
N PRO A 65 2.29 -10.37 -2.29
CA PRO A 65 2.47 -11.03 -3.56
C PRO A 65 2.40 -12.53 -3.30
N SER A 66 1.36 -13.18 -3.81
CA SER A 66 1.33 -14.62 -3.88
C SER A 66 2.49 -15.00 -4.80
N THR A 67 3.54 -15.58 -4.23
CA THR A 67 4.61 -16.21 -5.01
C THR A 67 4.00 -17.40 -5.73
N SER A 68 3.32 -17.13 -6.85
CA SER A 68 2.89 -18.15 -7.78
C SER A 68 4.12 -18.50 -8.62
N ALA A 69 5.06 -19.21 -8.01
CA ALA A 69 6.10 -19.91 -8.75
C ALA A 69 5.37 -20.97 -9.58
N ARG A 70 5.06 -20.64 -10.84
CA ARG A 70 4.80 -21.64 -11.87
C ARG A 70 6.10 -22.44 -12.03
N PHE A 71 6.27 -23.46 -11.21
CA PHE A 71 7.14 -24.57 -11.56
C PHE A 71 6.47 -25.26 -12.75
N GLN A 72 6.93 -24.90 -13.96
CA GLN A 72 6.73 -25.73 -15.14
C GLN A 72 7.48 -27.04 -14.84
N LEU A 73 6.73 -28.06 -14.39
CA LEU A 73 7.24 -29.42 -14.41
C LEU A 73 7.21 -29.86 -15.87
N GLU A 74 8.32 -29.63 -16.56
CA GLU A 74 8.73 -30.44 -17.71
C GLU A 74 8.91 -31.88 -17.20
N THR A 75 7.85 -32.69 -17.29
CA THR A 75 7.98 -34.13 -17.25
C THR A 75 8.44 -34.59 -18.63
N LYS A 76 9.64 -35.18 -18.65
CA LYS A 76 10.23 -35.96 -19.74
C LYS A 76 9.28 -37.03 -20.28
#